data_AF-A0A6M6DYY6-F1
#
_entry.id   AF-A0A6M6DYY6-F1
#
_cell.length_a   1.000
_cell.length_b   1.000
_cell.length_c   1.000
_cell.angle_alpha   90.00
_cell.angle_beta   90.00
_cell.angle_gamma   90.00
#
_symmetry.space_group_name_H-M   'P 1'
#
loop_
_entity.id
_entity.type
_entity.pdbx_description
1 polymer ?
#
loop_
_entity_poly.entity_id
_entity_poly.type
_entity_poly.pdbx_seq_one_letter_code
_entity_poly.pdbx_strand_id
1 'polypeptide(L)'
;MLRLGISIGMLSGIILGLCLKWIEWLTSKQVYTLLLNVDFIPIIGPIQWPEWVEFVFHLLIAAAIGIVFVYIVGKLNNMSIRKIVLCSFLLTLPTIPLYFPLTLLALKPTPAVDDAVAIFYWTAGHLVFAAALVFGYIILKRRL
;
A
#
# COMPACT_ATOMS: atom_id res chain seq x y z
N MET A 1 9.46 13.84 -12.75
CA MET A 1 8.24 13.02 -12.51
C MET A 1 8.57 11.66 -11.94
N LEU A 2 9.43 10.85 -12.57
CA LEU A 2 9.82 9.52 -12.08
C LEU A 2 10.36 9.54 -10.63
N ARG A 3 11.40 10.34 -10.35
CA ARG A 3 12.01 10.45 -9.00
C ARG A 3 10.98 10.85 -7.94
N LEU A 4 10.14 11.84 -8.25
CA LEU A 4 9.07 12.31 -7.36
C LEU A 4 8.05 11.19 -7.07
N GLY A 5 7.63 10.45 -8.10
CA GLY A 5 6.72 9.31 -7.95
C GLY A 5 7.29 8.20 -7.09
N ILE A 6 8.58 7.85 -7.29
CA ILE A 6 9.29 6.87 -6.45
C ILE A 6 9.30 7.35 -4.99
N SER A 7 9.71 8.60 -4.73
CA SER A 7 9.80 9.12 -3.36
C SER A 7 8.44 9.15 -2.66
N ILE A 8 7.38 9.59 -3.34
CA ILE A 8 6.02 9.65 -2.77
C ILE A 8 5.49 8.25 -2.52
N GLY A 9 5.66 7.33 -3.48
CA GLY A 9 5.23 5.94 -3.37
C GLY A 9 5.94 5.21 -2.23
N MET A 10 7.27 5.32 -2.15
CA MET A 10 8.06 4.73 -1.06
C MET A 10 7.65 5.29 0.31
N LEU A 11 7.52 6.61 0.45
CA LEU A 11 7.11 7.23 1.72
C LEU A 11 5.71 6.76 2.14
N SER A 12 4.77 6.68 1.19
CA SER A 12 3.40 6.25 1.45
C SER A 12 3.35 4.77 1.82
N GLY A 13 4.14 3.92 1.14
CA GLY A 13 4.31 2.50 1.48
C GLY A 13 4.93 2.30 2.86
N ILE A 14 5.92 3.13 3.24
CA ILE A 14 6.50 3.10 4.59
C ILE A 14 5.45 3.45 5.65
N ILE A 15 4.68 4.51 5.43
CA ILE A 15 3.62 4.92 6.36
C ILE A 15 2.56 3.81 6.51
N LEU A 16 2.12 3.22 5.39
CA LEU A 16 1.18 2.09 5.40
C LEU A 16 1.73 0.88 6.17
N GLY A 17 2.94 0.45 5.83
CA GLY A 17 3.58 -0.71 6.45
C GLY A 17 3.75 -0.54 7.95
N LEU A 18 4.26 0.61 8.38
CA LEU A 18 4.38 0.92 9.80
C LEU A 18 3.00 0.96 10.47
N CYS A 19 2.00 1.60 9.85
CA CYS A 19 0.64 1.67 10.39
C CYS A 19 0.05 0.27 10.63
N LEU A 20 0.11 -0.61 9.64
CA LEU A 20 -0.40 -1.97 9.79
C LEU A 20 0.45 -2.81 10.74
N LYS A 21 1.77 -2.62 10.79
CA LYS A 21 2.65 -3.28 11.76
C LYS A 21 2.28 -2.91 13.20
N TRP A 22 2.03 -1.63 13.45
CA TRP A 22 1.57 -1.14 14.75
C TRP A 22 0.20 -1.72 15.13
N ILE A 23 -0.74 -1.78 14.18
CA ILE A 23 -2.07 -2.38 14.41
C ILE A 23 -1.96 -3.87 14.71
N GLU A 24 -1.16 -4.62 13.94
CA GLU A 24 -0.93 -6.04 14.18
C GLU A 24 -0.32 -6.27 15.57
N TRP A 25 0.67 -5.47 15.96
CA TRP A 25 1.29 -5.55 17.29
C TRP A 25 0.27 -5.30 18.42
N LEU A 26 -0.66 -4.36 18.26
CA LEU A 26 -1.66 -4.04 19.29
C LEU A 26 -2.83 -5.03 19.35
N THR A 27 -3.23 -5.59 18.21
CA THR A 27 -4.49 -6.34 18.08
C THR A 27 -4.29 -7.83 17.84
N SER A 28 -3.06 -8.26 17.58
CA SER A 28 -2.69 -9.61 17.14
C SER A 28 -3.38 -10.07 15.84
N LYS A 29 -4.06 -9.17 15.12
CA LYS A 29 -4.61 -9.44 13.78
C LYS A 29 -3.47 -9.39 12.78
N GLN A 30 -3.22 -10.48 12.06
CA GLN A 30 -2.06 -10.63 11.15
C GLN A 30 -2.15 -9.79 9.84
N VAL A 31 -2.63 -8.53 9.91
CA VAL A 31 -2.86 -7.64 8.76
C VAL A 31 -1.58 -7.13 8.10
N TYR A 32 -0.50 -6.98 8.86
CA TYR A 32 0.83 -6.65 8.32
C TYR A 32 1.50 -7.87 7.73
N THR A 33 1.39 -9.02 8.39
CA THR A 33 1.84 -10.30 7.82
C THR A 33 1.14 -10.60 6.48
N LEU A 34 -0.17 -10.30 6.38
CA LEU A 34 -0.92 -10.38 5.14
C LEU A 34 -0.42 -9.37 4.08
N LEU A 35 -0.12 -8.14 4.48
CA LEU A 35 0.43 -7.09 3.59
C LEU A 35 1.72 -7.53 2.92
N LEU A 36 2.56 -8.25 3.65
CA LEU A 36 3.86 -8.76 3.21
C LEU A 36 3.76 -10.09 2.47
N ASN A 37 2.57 -10.69 2.35
CA ASN A 37 2.46 -12.07 1.93
C ASN A 37 2.85 -12.26 0.45
N VAL A 38 3.84 -13.12 0.21
CA VAL A 38 4.33 -13.53 -1.12
C VAL A 38 4.44 -15.06 -1.26
N ASP A 39 3.99 -15.81 -0.26
CA ASP A 39 4.19 -17.27 -0.16
C ASP A 39 3.48 -18.08 -1.26
N PHE A 40 2.42 -17.54 -1.83
CA PHE A 40 1.66 -18.13 -2.92
C PHE A 40 2.30 -17.94 -4.31
N ILE A 41 3.40 -17.20 -4.42
CA ILE A 41 4.02 -16.88 -5.71
C ILE A 41 4.98 -18.03 -6.12
N PRO A 42 4.77 -18.72 -7.27
CA PRO A 42 5.47 -19.98 -7.61
C PRO A 42 7.01 -19.99 -7.61
N ILE A 43 7.67 -18.82 -7.61
CA ILE A 43 9.14 -18.70 -7.66
C ILE A 43 9.70 -18.17 -6.34
N ILE A 44 9.09 -17.13 -5.78
CA ILE A 44 9.61 -16.45 -4.58
C ILE A 44 8.94 -16.93 -3.29
N GLY A 45 7.78 -17.57 -3.38
CA GLY A 45 6.99 -18.03 -2.24
C GLY A 45 7.62 -19.16 -1.43
N PRO A 46 8.31 -20.14 -2.04
CA PRO A 46 9.02 -21.17 -1.29
C PRO A 46 10.24 -20.67 -0.48
N ILE A 47 10.68 -19.43 -0.68
CA ILE A 47 11.86 -18.87 -0.03
C ILE A 47 11.45 -18.21 1.30
N GLN A 48 12.14 -18.56 2.38
CA GLN A 48 11.97 -17.90 3.68
C GLN A 48 12.69 -16.54 3.70
N TRP A 49 12.03 -15.53 3.13
CA TRP A 49 12.54 -14.17 3.14
C TRP A 49 12.53 -13.60 4.56
N PRO A 50 13.58 -12.87 4.95
CA PRO A 50 13.49 -12.05 6.16
C PRO A 50 12.47 -10.93 5.93
N GLU A 51 11.78 -10.52 7.00
CA GLU A 51 10.68 -9.52 6.97
C GLU A 51 11.05 -8.26 6.16
N TRP A 52 12.27 -7.76 6.32
CA TRP A 52 12.71 -6.54 5.62
C TRP A 52 12.77 -6.72 4.09
N VAL A 53 12.98 -7.94 3.58
CA VAL A 53 12.96 -8.23 2.13
C VAL A 53 11.51 -8.30 1.63
N GLU A 54 10.61 -8.97 2.36
CA GLU A 54 9.17 -8.97 2.01
C GLU A 54 8.62 -7.54 1.98
N PHE A 55 9.06 -6.71 2.93
CA PHE A 55 8.70 -5.30 2.96
C PHE A 55 9.27 -4.51 1.77
N VAL A 56 10.49 -4.80 1.32
CA VAL A 56 11.04 -4.21 0.09
C VAL A 56 10.18 -4.58 -1.13
N PHE A 57 9.71 -5.83 -1.25
CA PHE A 57 8.79 -6.21 -2.33
C PHE A 57 7.52 -5.37 -2.31
N HIS A 58 6.95 -5.14 -1.12
CA HIS A 58 5.81 -4.25 -0.96
C HIS A 58 6.12 -2.81 -1.38
N LEU A 59 7.28 -2.27 -0.98
CA LEU A 59 7.72 -0.92 -1.35
C LEU A 59 7.92 -0.75 -2.87
N LEU A 60 8.30 -1.81 -3.60
CA LEU A 60 8.40 -1.76 -5.06
C LEU A 60 7.02 -1.53 -5.71
N ILE A 61 5.98 -2.21 -5.21
CA ILE A 61 4.60 -1.99 -5.68
C ILE A 61 4.12 -0.58 -5.31
N ALA A 62 4.39 -0.13 -4.08
CA ALA A 62 4.07 1.23 -3.66
C ALA A 62 4.76 2.30 -4.51
N ALA A 63 6.03 2.09 -4.89
CA ALA A 63 6.77 2.97 -5.79
C ALA A 63 6.14 3.00 -7.19
N ALA A 64 5.74 1.84 -7.74
CA ALA A 64 5.05 1.77 -9.02
C ALA A 64 3.74 2.57 -9.01
N ILE A 65 2.93 2.43 -7.96
CA ILE A 65 1.69 3.22 -7.77
C ILE A 65 2.01 4.72 -7.68
N GLY A 66 3.04 5.09 -6.92
CA GLY A 66 3.47 6.49 -6.78
C GLY A 66 3.91 7.11 -8.12
N ILE A 67 4.61 6.37 -8.97
CA ILE A 67 4.98 6.79 -10.33
C ILE A 67 3.73 7.04 -11.18
N VAL A 68 2.80 6.08 -11.20
CA VAL A 68 1.55 6.20 -11.97
C VAL A 68 0.72 7.39 -11.48
N PHE A 69 0.58 7.55 -10.16
CA PHE A 69 -0.11 8.67 -9.55
C PHE A 69 0.48 10.03 -9.98
N VAL A 70 1.79 10.23 -9.80
CA VAL A 70 2.45 11.48 -10.19
C VAL A 70 2.38 11.74 -11.69
N TYR A 71 2.47 10.69 -12.50
CA TYR A 71 2.35 10.81 -13.96
C TYR A 71 0.94 11.27 -14.37
N ILE A 72 -0.12 10.65 -13.84
CA ILE A 72 -1.51 11.04 -14.14
C ILE A 72 -1.77 12.48 -13.70
N VAL A 73 -1.46 12.80 -12.43
CA VAL A 73 -1.75 14.12 -11.86
C VAL A 73 -0.91 15.22 -12.51
N GLY A 74 0.33 14.93 -12.89
CA GLY A 74 1.21 15.93 -13.49
C GLY A 74 1.05 16.09 -15.00
N LYS A 75 0.59 15.06 -15.74
CA LYS A 75 0.28 15.18 -17.17
C LYS A 75 -1.05 15.92 -17.40
N LEU A 76 -2.00 15.74 -16.51
CA LEU A 76 -3.26 16.48 -16.47
C LEU A 76 -3.06 17.79 -15.71
N ASN A 77 -2.34 18.74 -16.33
CA ASN A 77 -2.12 20.07 -15.79
C ASN A 77 -3.46 20.69 -15.29
N ASN A 78 -3.43 21.33 -14.12
CA ASN A 78 -4.59 21.95 -13.44
C ASN A 78 -5.64 21.00 -12.85
N MET A 79 -5.29 19.79 -12.42
CA MET A 79 -6.18 19.04 -11.52
C MET A 79 -6.44 19.80 -10.22
N SER A 80 -7.72 20.02 -9.91
CA SER A 80 -8.14 20.53 -8.60
C SER A 80 -7.82 19.50 -7.51
N ILE A 81 -7.71 19.96 -6.25
CA ILE A 81 -7.44 19.08 -5.11
C ILE A 81 -8.40 17.88 -5.05
N ARG A 82 -9.68 18.07 -5.38
CA ARG A 82 -10.69 17.01 -5.43
C ARG A 82 -10.32 15.92 -6.46
N LYS A 83 -9.82 16.31 -7.63
CA LYS A 83 -9.38 15.36 -8.67
C LYS A 83 -8.12 14.60 -8.25
N ILE A 84 -7.21 15.24 -7.52
CA ILE A 84 -6.01 14.60 -6.97
C ILE A 84 -6.40 13.54 -5.93
N VAL A 85 -7.29 13.90 -4.99
CA VAL A 85 -7.82 12.97 -3.98
C VAL A 85 -8.54 11.80 -4.64
N LEU A 86 -9.41 12.07 -5.61
CA LEU A 86 -10.10 11.02 -6.37
C LEU A 86 -9.13 10.09 -7.10
N CYS A 87 -8.09 10.65 -7.74
CA CYS A 87 -7.07 9.85 -8.42
C CYS A 87 -6.32 8.92 -7.45
N SER A 88 -5.93 9.43 -6.28
CA SER A 88 -5.27 8.63 -5.24
C SER A 88 -6.17 7.50 -4.73
N PHE A 89 -7.44 7.82 -4.47
CA PHE A 89 -8.43 6.83 -4.02
C PHE A 89 -8.64 5.74 -5.08
N LEU A 90 -8.84 6.11 -6.35
CA LEU A 90 -9.07 5.14 -7.43
C LEU A 90 -7.88 4.22 -7.67
N LEU A 91 -6.64 4.71 -7.51
CA LEU A 91 -5.44 3.87 -7.62
C LEU A 91 -5.28 2.91 -6.43
N THR A 92 -5.82 3.28 -5.27
CA THR A 92 -5.73 2.47 -4.05
C THR A 92 -6.91 1.51 -3.91
N LEU A 93 -8.08 1.85 -4.45
CA LEU A 93 -9.32 1.07 -4.32
C LEU A 93 -9.15 -0.45 -4.62
N PRO A 94 -8.38 -0.87 -5.66
CA PRO A 94 -8.19 -2.29 -5.93
C PRO A 94 -7.51 -3.07 -4.80
N THR A 95 -6.76 -2.42 -3.90
CA THR A 95 -6.07 -3.10 -2.81
C THR A 95 -7.00 -3.57 -1.70
N ILE A 96 -8.19 -2.95 -1.56
CA ILE A 96 -9.17 -3.34 -0.55
C ILE A 96 -9.68 -4.77 -0.80
N PRO A 97 -10.24 -5.11 -1.98
CA PRO A 97 -10.68 -6.48 -2.25
C PRO A 97 -9.52 -7.49 -2.37
N LEU A 98 -8.26 -7.07 -2.47
CA LEU A 98 -7.12 -7.99 -2.41
C LEU A 98 -7.02 -8.73 -1.08
N TYR A 99 -7.66 -8.24 -0.01
CA TYR A 99 -7.77 -8.98 1.26
C TYR A 99 -8.23 -10.43 1.05
N PHE A 100 -9.27 -10.64 0.24
CA PHE A 100 -9.88 -11.96 0.04
C PHE A 100 -8.97 -12.95 -0.69
N PRO A 101 -8.45 -12.67 -1.90
CA PRO A 101 -7.55 -13.61 -2.57
C PRO A 101 -6.24 -13.80 -1.78
N LEU A 102 -5.71 -12.76 -1.11
CA LEU A 102 -4.47 -12.91 -0.35
C LEU A 102 -4.65 -13.81 0.88
N THR A 103 -5.78 -13.73 1.58
CA THR A 103 -6.07 -14.62 2.72
C THR A 103 -6.40 -16.05 2.28
N LEU A 104 -7.09 -16.22 1.15
CA LEU A 104 -7.42 -17.54 0.59
C LEU A 104 -6.21 -18.28 0.02
N LEU A 105 -5.24 -17.55 -0.53
CA LEU A 105 -4.03 -18.13 -1.12
C LEU A 105 -2.88 -18.28 -0.13
N ALA A 106 -2.97 -17.66 1.04
CA ALA A 106 -1.90 -17.69 2.04
C ALA A 106 -1.59 -19.11 2.51
N LEU A 107 -0.31 -19.44 2.56
CA LEU A 107 0.22 -20.67 3.15
C LEU A 107 0.65 -20.44 4.61
N LYS A 108 1.03 -19.20 4.96
CA LYS A 108 1.33 -18.75 6.32
C LYS A 108 0.08 -18.25 7.05
N PRO A 109 0.08 -18.22 8.40
CA PRO A 109 -1.05 -17.69 9.16
C PRO A 109 -1.35 -16.22 8.79
N THR A 110 -2.58 -15.97 8.35
CA THR A 110 -3.16 -14.66 8.08
C THR A 110 -4.50 -14.52 8.81
N PRO A 111 -5.12 -13.33 8.87
CA PRO A 111 -6.46 -13.20 9.41
C PRO A 111 -7.46 -14.07 8.66
N ALA A 112 -8.57 -14.43 9.31
CA ALA A 112 -9.64 -15.16 8.65
C ALA A 112 -10.26 -14.33 7.52
N VAL A 113 -10.69 -14.99 6.46
CA VAL A 113 -11.25 -14.35 5.25
C VAL A 113 -12.52 -13.51 5.56
N ASP A 114 -13.23 -13.83 6.64
CA ASP A 114 -14.46 -13.18 7.12
C ASP A 114 -14.26 -12.31 8.37
N ASP A 115 -13.00 -12.07 8.78
CA ASP A 115 -12.69 -11.24 9.94
C ASP A 115 -12.96 -9.76 9.67
N ALA A 116 -14.16 -9.31 10.03
CA ALA A 116 -14.60 -7.93 9.82
C ALA A 116 -13.68 -6.88 10.44
N VAL A 117 -13.02 -7.19 11.56
CA VAL A 117 -12.09 -6.27 12.23
C VAL A 117 -10.79 -6.16 11.45
N ALA A 118 -10.26 -7.28 10.95
CA ALA A 118 -9.08 -7.27 10.09
C ALA A 118 -9.35 -6.58 8.73
N ILE A 119 -10.52 -6.80 8.12
CA ILE A 119 -10.96 -6.10 6.91
C ILE A 119 -11.03 -4.58 7.15
N PHE A 120 -11.55 -4.15 8.31
CA PHE A 120 -11.59 -2.75 8.69
C PHE A 120 -10.18 -2.16 8.78
N TYR A 121 -9.26 -2.82 9.50
CA TYR A 121 -7.87 -2.34 9.62
C TYR A 121 -7.13 -2.33 8.29
N TRP A 122 -7.31 -3.36 7.46
CA TRP A 122 -6.77 -3.43 6.11
C TRP A 122 -7.24 -2.22 5.28
N THR A 123 -8.55 -1.95 5.29
CA THR A 123 -9.13 -0.81 4.58
C THR A 123 -8.60 0.51 5.12
N ALA A 124 -8.58 0.70 6.44
CA ALA A 124 -8.09 1.91 7.08
C ALA A 124 -6.62 2.19 6.74
N GLY A 125 -5.75 1.17 6.78
CA GLY A 125 -4.35 1.30 6.37
C GLY A 125 -4.23 1.80 4.93
N HIS A 126 -4.99 1.22 4.00
CA HIS A 126 -4.97 1.64 2.60
C HIS A 126 -5.53 3.05 2.39
N LEU A 127 -6.52 3.49 3.17
CA LEU A 127 -6.95 4.89 3.16
C LEU A 127 -5.85 5.84 3.67
N VAL A 128 -5.05 5.41 4.66
CA VAL A 128 -3.85 6.14 5.09
C VAL A 128 -2.82 6.24 3.96
N PHE A 129 -2.59 5.15 3.20
CA PHE A 129 -1.73 5.18 2.01
C PHE A 129 -2.23 6.20 0.97
N ALA A 130 -3.53 6.18 0.65
CA ALA A 130 -4.12 7.12 -0.30
C ALA A 130 -3.98 8.58 0.17
N ALA A 131 -4.16 8.85 1.46
CA ALA A 131 -3.92 10.16 2.04
C ALA A 131 -2.45 10.56 1.95
N ALA A 132 -1.52 9.65 2.27
CA ALA A 132 -0.08 9.90 2.20
C ALA A 132 0.39 10.24 0.78
N LEU A 133 -0.16 9.60 -0.26
CA LEU A 133 0.10 9.97 -1.66
C LEU A 133 -0.25 11.44 -1.94
N VAL A 134 -1.45 11.87 -1.50
CA VAL A 134 -1.95 13.24 -1.71
C VAL A 134 -1.08 14.26 -0.98
N PHE A 135 -0.82 14.04 0.32
CA PHE A 135 0.01 14.93 1.12
C PHE A 135 1.44 15.00 0.60
N GLY A 136 2.03 13.84 0.26
CA GLY A 136 3.37 13.76 -0.32
C GLY A 136 3.49 14.56 -1.60
N TYR A 137 2.51 14.48 -2.50
CA TYR A 137 2.49 15.27 -3.73
C TYR A 137 2.36 16.76 -3.47
N ILE A 138 1.44 17.19 -2.58
CA ILE A 138 1.25 18.61 -2.27
C ILE A 138 2.52 19.21 -1.64
N ILE A 139 3.16 18.51 -0.71
CA ILE A 139 4.34 18.99 -0.01
C ILE A 139 5.55 19.04 -0.94
N LEU A 140 5.82 17.97 -1.69
CA LEU A 140 7.03 17.86 -2.50
C LEU A 140 6.93 18.64 -3.81
N LYS A 141 5.74 18.76 -4.42
CA LYS A 141 5.56 19.61 -5.60
C LYS A 141 5.72 21.10 -5.29
N ARG A 142 5.33 21.56 -4.10
CA ARG A 142 5.54 22.96 -3.69
C ARG A 142 7.02 23.35 -3.58
N ARG A 143 7.94 22.38 -3.57
CA ARG A 143 9.39 22.58 -3.45
C ARG A 143 10.14 22.47 -4.78
N LEU A 144 9.45 22.15 -5.88
CA LEU A 144 10.00 21.98 -7.24
C LEU A 144 9.40 23.02 -8.18
#